data_AF-A0A9D8TM00-F1
#
_entry.id   AF-A0A9D8TM00-F1
#
_cell.length_a   1.000
_cell.length_b   1.000
_cell.length_c   1.000
_cell.angle_alpha   90.00
_cell.angle_beta   90.00
_cell.angle_gamma   90.00
#
_symmetry.space_group_name_H-M   'P 1'
#
loop_
_entity.id
_entity.type
_entity.pdbx_description
1 polymer ?
#
loop_
_entity_poly.entity_id
_entity_poly.type
_entity_poly.pdbx_seq_one_letter_code
_entity_poly.pdbx_strand_id
1 'polypeptide(L)'
;MIKHIIYGLIPILIVYTLYGYLCYATSFNPMALYLSTQFDSHFETVLMYSVEPRGGLSGRISGLTRHPLEYCSVLSSMVLLFLYAYKKKIIGVAIFIIVEFLCFSNSVLSGSRSGLIALFVSILALLIFEKKFKIIMWIIASFPFIVGLLYILFPEQSSFITSLVNPIEASDEVKGSDKSMRIEQLMGAIDLINDNLHHFWFGNGAGWSNHYLEKYGGHPVLLGFESIIFTGLVNFGVLGCLFYEIGHYVAFIFKFIKKSHYSVCVVIFFFILSLITNSYGNITFVLVFSLILKDELIRRNLSLRYQKIINDKRKNSSIVY
;
A
#
# COMPACT_ATOMS: atom_id res chain seq x y z
N MET A 1 -15.72 14.75 -14.73
CA MET A 1 -14.42 14.10 -15.01
C MET A 1 -14.12 12.94 -14.06
N ILE A 2 -13.86 13.11 -12.75
CA ILE A 2 -13.52 11.98 -11.86
C ILE A 2 -14.56 10.86 -11.84
N LYS A 3 -15.86 11.21 -11.88
CA LYS A 3 -16.95 10.23 -11.98
C LYS A 3 -16.75 9.30 -13.18
N HIS A 4 -16.43 9.85 -14.35
CA HIS A 4 -16.27 9.06 -15.57
C HIS A 4 -15.06 8.13 -15.48
N ILE A 5 -13.95 8.61 -14.89
CA ILE A 5 -12.76 7.80 -14.62
C ILE A 5 -13.12 6.64 -13.69
N ILE A 6 -13.80 6.91 -12.57
CA ILE A 6 -14.21 5.87 -11.61
C ILE A 6 -15.12 4.83 -12.29
N TYR A 7 -16.12 5.26 -13.05
CA TYR A 7 -16.99 4.32 -13.77
C TYR A 7 -16.25 3.52 -14.85
N GLY A 8 -15.24 4.09 -15.50
CA GLY A 8 -14.38 3.37 -16.45
C GLY A 8 -13.46 2.36 -15.77
N LEU A 9 -13.03 2.60 -14.53
CA LEU A 9 -12.18 1.68 -13.76
C LEU A 9 -12.93 0.44 -13.26
N ILE A 10 -14.24 0.53 -13.01
CA ILE A 10 -15.04 -0.58 -12.48
C ILE A 10 -14.93 -1.85 -13.35
N PRO A 11 -15.25 -1.83 -14.67
CA PRO A 11 -15.17 -3.05 -15.49
C PRO A 11 -13.74 -3.57 -15.58
N ILE A 12 -12.74 -2.68 -15.63
CA ILE A 12 -11.32 -3.06 -15.66
C ILE A 12 -10.96 -3.83 -14.39
N LEU A 13 -11.36 -3.32 -13.22
CA LEU A 13 -11.09 -3.96 -11.92
C LEU A 13 -11.80 -5.30 -11.76
N ILE A 14 -13.03 -5.42 -12.27
CA ILE A 14 -13.76 -6.69 -12.26
C ILE A 14 -13.00 -7.72 -13.08
N VAL A 15 -12.61 -7.41 -14.32
CA VAL A 15 -11.81 -8.33 -15.15
C VAL A 15 -10.48 -8.68 -14.48
N TYR A 16 -9.80 -7.67 -13.92
CA TYR A 16 -8.51 -7.85 -13.27
C TYR A 16 -8.55 -8.77 -12.05
N THR A 17 -9.59 -8.64 -11.21
CA THR A 17 -9.79 -9.47 -10.02
C THR A 17 -10.33 -10.85 -10.33
N LEU A 18 -11.20 -10.99 -11.35
CA LEU A 18 -11.63 -12.30 -11.86
C LEU A 18 -10.45 -13.08 -12.42
N TYR A 19 -9.53 -12.42 -13.13
CA TYR A 19 -8.28 -13.03 -13.58
C TYR A 19 -7.42 -13.51 -12.40
N GLY A 20 -7.35 -12.73 -11.32
CA GLY A 20 -6.66 -13.14 -10.09
C GLY A 20 -7.24 -14.43 -9.49
N TYR A 21 -8.57 -14.56 -9.37
CA TYR A 21 -9.19 -15.80 -8.91
C TYR A 21 -8.94 -16.97 -9.83
N LEU A 22 -8.97 -16.75 -11.15
CA LEU A 22 -8.62 -17.79 -12.12
C LEU A 22 -7.21 -18.30 -11.86
N CYS A 23 -6.23 -17.40 -11.71
CA CYS A 23 -4.84 -17.78 -11.41
C CYS A 23 -4.71 -18.56 -10.11
N TYR A 24 -5.47 -18.19 -9.06
CA TYR A 24 -5.46 -18.91 -7.80
C TYR A 24 -6.05 -20.31 -7.95
N ALA A 25 -7.22 -20.43 -8.58
CA ALA A 25 -7.93 -21.69 -8.76
C ALA A 25 -7.13 -22.70 -9.60
N THR A 26 -6.37 -22.23 -10.59
CA THR A 26 -5.55 -23.09 -11.45
C THR A 26 -4.13 -23.27 -10.94
N SER A 27 -3.71 -22.56 -9.89
CA SER A 27 -2.31 -22.45 -9.45
C SER A 27 -1.36 -22.11 -10.61
N PHE A 28 -1.85 -21.35 -11.59
CA PHE A 28 -1.16 -21.12 -12.86
C PHE A 28 -1.52 -19.75 -13.43
N ASN A 29 -0.51 -18.99 -13.88
CA ASN A 29 -0.68 -17.66 -14.47
C ASN A 29 -0.36 -17.71 -15.98
N PRO A 30 -1.38 -17.83 -16.86
CA PRO A 30 -1.16 -18.00 -18.30
C PRO A 30 -0.47 -16.79 -18.94
N MET A 31 -0.76 -15.57 -18.48
CA MET A 31 -0.09 -14.38 -18.99
C MET A 31 1.38 -14.32 -18.57
N ALA A 32 1.70 -14.71 -17.33
CA ALA A 32 3.10 -14.79 -16.90
C ALA A 32 3.88 -15.82 -17.73
N LEU A 33 3.29 -16.98 -18.01
CA LEU A 33 3.92 -17.98 -18.89
C LEU A 33 4.15 -17.43 -20.30
N TYR A 34 3.13 -16.80 -20.90
CA TYR A 34 3.29 -16.22 -22.23
C TYR A 34 4.42 -15.19 -22.23
N LEU A 35 4.43 -14.27 -21.26
CA LEU A 35 5.46 -13.24 -21.17
C LEU A 35 6.85 -13.82 -20.86
N SER A 36 6.97 -14.89 -20.07
CA SER A 36 8.26 -15.55 -19.83
C SER A 36 8.82 -16.22 -21.07
N THR A 37 7.96 -16.69 -21.98
CA THR A 37 8.43 -17.29 -23.26
C THR A 37 8.87 -16.25 -24.29
N GLN A 38 8.34 -15.02 -24.20
CA GLN A 38 8.61 -13.95 -25.18
C GLN A 38 9.63 -12.94 -24.68
N PHE A 39 9.78 -12.81 -23.37
CA PHE A 39 10.59 -11.79 -22.70
C PHE A 39 11.43 -12.43 -21.57
N ASP A 40 11.87 -11.58 -20.64
CA ASP A 40 12.85 -11.89 -19.60
C ASP A 40 12.42 -12.99 -18.60
N SER A 41 13.43 -13.67 -18.01
CA SER A 41 13.29 -14.75 -17.04
C SER A 41 12.61 -14.33 -15.73
N HIS A 42 12.49 -13.02 -15.47
CA HIS A 42 11.74 -12.48 -14.33
C HIS A 42 10.28 -12.94 -14.27
N PHE A 43 9.66 -13.32 -15.40
CA PHE A 43 8.31 -13.87 -15.40
C PHE A 43 8.25 -15.35 -14.99
N GLU A 44 9.37 -16.08 -14.98
CA GLU A 44 9.45 -17.42 -14.38
C GLU A 44 9.28 -17.35 -12.86
N THR A 45 9.82 -16.32 -12.22
CA THR A 45 9.61 -16.06 -10.79
C THR A 45 8.13 -15.85 -10.47
N VAL A 46 7.36 -15.24 -11.38
CA VAL A 46 5.91 -15.08 -11.22
C VAL A 46 5.18 -16.43 -11.19
N LEU A 47 5.60 -17.37 -12.03
CA LEU A 47 5.05 -18.72 -12.04
C LEU A 47 5.38 -19.46 -10.72
N MET A 48 6.59 -19.27 -10.19
CA MET A 48 6.99 -19.87 -8.89
C MET A 48 6.11 -19.41 -7.73
N TYR A 49 5.67 -18.15 -7.71
CA TYR A 49 4.75 -17.67 -6.67
C TYR A 49 3.40 -18.39 -6.66
N SER A 50 2.93 -18.87 -7.82
CA SER A 50 1.62 -19.51 -7.96
C SER A 50 1.55 -20.88 -7.25
N VAL A 51 2.70 -21.46 -6.92
CA VAL A 51 2.84 -22.73 -6.19
C VAL A 51 3.60 -22.57 -4.87
N GLU A 52 3.92 -21.32 -4.47
CA GLU A 52 4.58 -21.03 -3.19
C GLU A 52 3.53 -21.00 -2.07
N PRO A 53 3.45 -22.04 -1.20
CA PRO A 53 2.52 -22.01 -0.09
C PRO A 53 2.92 -20.91 0.89
N ARG A 54 1.96 -20.09 1.31
CA ARG A 54 2.22 -18.99 2.23
C ARG A 54 1.04 -18.70 3.10
N GLY A 55 1.18 -18.95 4.40
CA GLY A 55 0.15 -18.59 5.36
C GLY A 55 -1.21 -19.25 5.06
N GLY A 56 -1.22 -20.58 4.89
CA GLY A 56 -2.46 -21.32 4.62
C GLY A 56 -3.00 -21.18 3.20
N LEU A 57 -2.41 -20.33 2.35
CA LEU A 57 -2.67 -20.31 0.91
C LEU A 57 -1.83 -21.37 0.21
N SER A 58 -2.42 -22.08 -0.75
CA SER A 58 -1.73 -23.08 -1.59
C SER A 58 -0.76 -22.45 -2.59
N GLY A 59 -0.93 -21.15 -2.86
CA GLY A 59 -0.15 -20.37 -3.80
C GLY A 59 -0.50 -18.90 -3.68
N ARG A 60 0.30 -18.04 -4.32
CA ARG A 60 0.11 -16.58 -4.29
C ARG A 60 -0.20 -16.06 -5.68
N ILE A 61 -1.13 -15.12 -5.76
CA ILE A 61 -1.47 -14.46 -7.03
C ILE A 61 -0.80 -13.10 -7.18
N SER A 62 -0.32 -12.82 -8.38
CA SER A 62 0.20 -11.51 -8.79
C SER A 62 -0.64 -10.83 -9.87
N GLY A 63 -1.71 -11.48 -10.36
CA GLY A 63 -2.49 -11.01 -11.49
C GLY A 63 -1.59 -10.75 -12.70
N LEU A 64 -1.56 -9.50 -13.19
CA LEU A 64 -0.70 -9.06 -14.30
C LEU A 64 0.58 -8.34 -13.84
N THR A 65 0.85 -8.29 -12.53
CA THR A 65 2.05 -7.64 -11.99
C THR A 65 3.20 -8.63 -11.87
N ARG A 66 4.42 -8.09 -11.71
CA ARG A 66 5.65 -8.90 -11.62
C ARG A 66 5.82 -9.53 -10.25
N HIS A 67 5.09 -9.05 -9.25
CA HIS A 67 5.22 -9.55 -7.89
C HIS A 67 3.89 -9.48 -7.13
N PRO A 68 3.51 -10.49 -6.32
CA PRO A 68 2.25 -10.47 -5.57
C PRO A 68 2.08 -9.24 -4.66
N LEU A 69 3.17 -8.67 -4.15
CA LEU A 69 3.13 -7.42 -3.39
C LEU A 69 2.71 -6.22 -4.24
N GLU A 70 3.13 -6.14 -5.50
CA GLU A 70 2.68 -5.10 -6.44
C GLU A 70 1.17 -5.22 -6.63
N TYR A 71 0.69 -6.43 -6.91
CA TYR A 71 -0.73 -6.72 -7.06
C TYR A 71 -1.53 -6.28 -5.82
N CYS A 72 -1.06 -6.67 -4.63
CA CYS A 72 -1.65 -6.24 -3.36
C CYS A 72 -1.67 -4.72 -3.21
N SER A 73 -0.57 -4.05 -3.57
CA SER A 73 -0.45 -2.59 -3.46
C SER A 73 -1.47 -1.87 -4.36
N VAL A 74 -1.65 -2.37 -5.58
CA VAL A 74 -2.62 -1.84 -6.55
C VAL A 74 -4.03 -1.99 -5.98
N LEU A 75 -4.42 -3.20 -5.60
CA LEU A 75 -5.76 -3.48 -5.09
C LEU A 75 -6.07 -2.75 -3.78
N SER A 76 -5.12 -2.68 -2.87
CA SER A 76 -5.25 -1.94 -1.60
C SER A 76 -5.40 -0.43 -1.84
N SER A 77 -4.70 0.13 -2.82
CA SER A 77 -4.91 1.53 -3.21
C SER A 77 -6.29 1.77 -3.85
N MET A 78 -6.83 0.78 -4.56
CA MET A 78 -8.18 0.83 -5.11
C MET A 78 -9.25 0.77 -4.01
N VAL A 79 -9.05 -0.02 -2.95
CA VAL A 79 -9.90 0.04 -1.75
C VAL A 79 -10.01 1.47 -1.21
N LEU A 80 -8.88 2.18 -1.05
CA LEU A 80 -8.90 3.58 -0.59
C LEU A 80 -9.63 4.52 -1.58
N LEU A 81 -9.47 4.31 -2.89
CA LEU A 81 -10.14 5.10 -3.92
C LEU A 81 -11.65 4.85 -3.95
N PHE A 82 -12.11 3.61 -3.82
CA PHE A 82 -13.53 3.25 -3.86
C PHE A 82 -14.25 3.59 -2.55
N LEU A 83 -13.55 3.53 -1.42
CA LEU A 83 -14.02 4.12 -0.16
C LEU A 83 -14.25 5.64 -0.31
N TYR A 84 -13.30 6.36 -0.91
CA TYR A 84 -13.48 7.78 -1.24
C TYR A 84 -14.67 8.00 -2.17
N ALA A 85 -14.78 7.22 -3.25
CA ALA A 85 -15.84 7.34 -4.25
C ALA A 85 -17.23 7.16 -3.62
N TYR A 86 -17.39 6.15 -2.75
CA TYR A 86 -18.62 5.91 -2.01
C TYR A 86 -18.95 7.08 -1.08
N LYS A 87 -17.96 7.57 -0.32
CA LYS A 87 -18.14 8.68 0.64
C LYS A 87 -18.50 9.99 -0.05
N LYS A 88 -17.99 10.23 -1.26
CA LYS A 88 -18.37 11.37 -2.11
C LYS A 88 -19.64 11.11 -2.93
N LYS A 89 -20.35 10.01 -2.69
CA LYS A 89 -21.59 9.61 -3.39
C LYS A 89 -21.43 9.54 -4.92
N ILE A 90 -20.23 9.17 -5.38
CA ILE A 90 -19.94 8.99 -6.80
C ILE A 90 -20.52 7.66 -7.29
N ILE A 91 -20.45 6.63 -6.42
CA ILE A 91 -20.96 5.27 -6.67
C ILE A 91 -22.02 4.89 -5.62
N GLY A 92 -22.88 3.92 -5.97
CA GLY A 92 -23.89 3.36 -5.07
C GLY A 92 -23.34 2.25 -4.17
N VAL A 93 -24.11 1.87 -3.15
CA VAL A 93 -23.70 0.87 -2.13
C VAL A 93 -23.43 -0.51 -2.72
N ALA A 94 -24.24 -0.96 -3.69
CA ALA A 94 -24.06 -2.29 -4.31
C ALA A 94 -22.72 -2.38 -5.05
N ILE A 95 -22.40 -1.37 -5.86
CA ILE A 95 -21.12 -1.28 -6.59
C ILE A 95 -19.96 -1.21 -5.60
N PHE A 96 -20.08 -0.40 -4.56
CA PHE A 96 -19.07 -0.29 -3.51
C PHE A 96 -18.78 -1.66 -2.87
N ILE A 97 -19.81 -2.37 -2.40
CA ILE A 97 -19.64 -3.69 -1.76
C ILE A 97 -18.96 -4.69 -2.71
N ILE A 98 -19.39 -4.74 -3.98
CA ILE A 98 -18.82 -5.67 -4.97
C ILE A 98 -17.33 -5.37 -5.20
N VAL A 99 -16.98 -4.12 -5.46
CA VAL A 99 -15.58 -3.74 -5.77
C VAL A 99 -14.67 -3.92 -4.55
N GLU A 100 -15.14 -3.54 -3.36
CA GLU A 100 -14.39 -3.73 -2.11
C GLU A 100 -14.14 -5.21 -1.83
N PHE A 101 -15.15 -6.06 -1.98
CA PHE A 101 -15.00 -7.50 -1.80
C PHE A 101 -13.94 -8.07 -2.76
N LEU A 102 -14.05 -7.76 -4.06
CA LEU A 102 -13.12 -8.24 -5.09
C LEU A 102 -11.68 -7.80 -4.81
N CYS A 103 -11.47 -6.51 -4.49
CA CYS A 103 -10.14 -5.96 -4.25
C CYS A 103 -9.53 -6.51 -2.95
N PHE A 104 -10.31 -6.55 -1.87
CA PHE A 104 -9.84 -7.02 -0.58
C PHE A 104 -9.49 -8.50 -0.60
N SER A 105 -10.36 -9.36 -1.14
CA SER A 105 -10.07 -10.80 -1.18
C SER A 105 -8.88 -11.11 -2.09
N ASN A 106 -8.73 -10.44 -3.23
CA ASN A 106 -7.54 -10.63 -4.08
C ASN A 106 -6.26 -10.12 -3.41
N SER A 107 -6.35 -9.05 -2.60
CA SER A 107 -5.24 -8.59 -1.77
C SER A 107 -4.83 -9.67 -0.74
N VAL A 108 -5.80 -10.38 -0.15
CA VAL A 108 -5.53 -11.53 0.73
C VAL A 108 -4.88 -12.68 -0.05
N LEU A 109 -5.44 -13.07 -1.20
CA LEU A 109 -4.91 -14.17 -2.04
C LEU A 109 -3.51 -13.88 -2.61
N SER A 110 -3.06 -12.62 -2.64
CA SER A 110 -1.68 -12.28 -2.97
C SER A 110 -0.65 -12.80 -1.93
N GLY A 111 -1.12 -13.17 -0.73
CA GLY A 111 -0.29 -13.61 0.38
C GLY A 111 0.64 -12.53 0.93
N SER A 112 0.40 -11.25 0.59
CA SER A 112 1.27 -10.14 0.97
C SER A 112 0.84 -9.44 2.25
N ARG A 113 1.46 -9.82 3.38
CA ARG A 113 1.19 -9.21 4.69
C ARG A 113 1.47 -7.70 4.71
N SER A 114 2.57 -7.27 4.10
CA SER A 114 3.00 -5.86 4.10
C SER A 114 1.98 -4.92 3.46
N GLY A 115 1.36 -5.33 2.35
CA GLY A 115 0.33 -4.55 1.68
C GLY A 115 -0.95 -4.42 2.51
N LEU A 116 -1.36 -5.52 3.16
CA LEU A 116 -2.52 -5.51 4.06
C LEU A 116 -2.27 -4.66 5.32
N ILE A 117 -1.09 -4.77 5.94
CA ILE A 117 -0.72 -3.94 7.09
C ILE A 117 -0.77 -2.45 6.70
N ALA A 118 -0.19 -2.07 5.56
CA ALA A 118 -0.25 -0.70 5.06
C ALA A 118 -1.70 -0.23 4.86
N LEU A 119 -2.56 -1.08 4.30
CA LEU A 119 -3.98 -0.79 4.11
C LEU A 119 -4.70 -0.55 5.44
N PHE A 120 -4.54 -1.47 6.41
CA PHE A 120 -5.18 -1.36 7.72
C PHE A 120 -4.73 -0.13 8.49
N VAL A 121 -3.43 0.18 8.50
CA VAL A 121 -2.89 1.41 9.11
C VAL A 121 -3.52 2.65 8.49
N SER A 122 -3.71 2.65 7.17
CA SER A 122 -4.30 3.78 6.44
C SER A 122 -5.79 3.94 6.71
N ILE A 123 -6.54 2.84 6.81
CA ILE A 123 -7.96 2.85 7.20
C ILE A 123 -8.10 3.32 8.65
N LEU A 124 -7.23 2.87 9.56
CA LEU A 124 -7.23 3.32 10.95
C LEU A 124 -6.97 4.82 11.03
N ALA A 125 -5.97 5.33 10.30
CA ALA A 125 -5.71 6.76 10.20
C ALA A 125 -6.94 7.54 9.68
N LEU A 126 -7.63 7.02 8.66
CA LEU A 126 -8.86 7.64 8.14
C LEU A 126 -9.96 7.71 9.19
N LEU A 127 -10.19 6.63 9.96
CA LEU A 127 -11.20 6.60 11.01
C LEU A 127 -10.87 7.60 12.13
N ILE A 128 -9.59 7.76 12.48
CA ILE A 128 -9.11 8.75 13.44
C ILE A 128 -9.40 10.18 12.91
N PHE A 129 -9.05 10.46 11.66
CA PHE A 129 -9.30 11.78 11.04
C PHE A 129 -10.79 12.09 10.90
N GLU A 130 -11.63 11.09 10.62
CA GLU A 130 -13.10 11.23 10.60
C GLU A 130 -13.75 11.18 12.00
N LYS A 131 -12.95 11.08 13.07
CA LYS A 131 -13.39 11.00 14.48
C LYS A 131 -14.38 9.86 14.73
N LYS A 132 -14.21 8.73 14.04
CA LYS A 132 -15.08 7.54 14.14
C LYS A 132 -14.62 6.58 15.25
N PHE A 133 -14.30 7.12 16.43
CA PHE A 133 -13.75 6.35 17.56
C PHE A 133 -14.64 5.19 18.01
N LYS A 134 -15.97 5.33 17.92
CA LYS A 134 -16.89 4.21 18.21
C LYS A 134 -16.61 3.00 17.32
N ILE A 135 -16.40 3.21 16.03
CA ILE A 135 -16.11 2.12 15.07
C ILE A 135 -14.76 1.48 15.40
N ILE A 136 -13.75 2.29 15.74
CA ILE A 136 -12.44 1.79 16.18
C ILE A 136 -12.60 0.90 17.42
N MET A 137 -13.36 1.33 18.42
CA MET A 137 -13.64 0.54 19.61
C MET A 137 -14.36 -0.77 19.28
N TRP A 138 -15.34 -0.76 18.36
CA TRP A 138 -16.00 -1.98 17.90
C TRP A 138 -15.04 -2.95 17.22
N ILE A 139 -14.13 -2.45 16.38
CA ILE A 139 -13.11 -3.27 15.71
C ILE A 139 -12.17 -3.89 16.77
N ILE A 140 -11.67 -3.10 17.71
CA ILE A 140 -10.78 -3.59 18.77
C ILE A 140 -11.50 -4.62 19.66
N ALA A 141 -12.75 -4.37 20.02
CA ALA A 141 -13.54 -5.27 20.86
C ALA A 141 -13.92 -6.57 20.14
N SER A 142 -14.19 -6.53 18.84
CA SER A 142 -14.55 -7.73 18.05
C SER A 142 -13.33 -8.54 17.61
N PHE A 143 -12.14 -7.94 17.56
CA PHE A 143 -10.93 -8.60 17.05
C PHE A 143 -10.59 -9.92 17.77
N PRO A 144 -10.56 -10.02 19.12
CA PRO A 144 -10.29 -11.28 19.80
C PRO A 144 -11.32 -12.37 19.49
N PHE A 145 -12.60 -11.98 19.36
CA PHE A 145 -13.67 -12.91 19.01
C PHE A 145 -13.51 -13.45 17.59
N ILE A 146 -13.20 -12.57 16.62
CA ILE A 146 -12.97 -12.96 15.23
C ILE A 146 -11.75 -13.89 15.14
N VAL A 147 -10.64 -13.54 15.81
CA VAL A 147 -9.43 -14.35 15.85
C VAL A 147 -9.73 -15.72 16.47
N GLY A 148 -10.39 -15.77 17.62
CA GLY A 148 -10.79 -17.02 18.27
C GLY A 148 -11.68 -17.89 17.38
N LEU A 149 -12.64 -17.27 16.68
CA LEU A 149 -13.51 -17.97 15.73
C LEU A 149 -12.71 -18.55 14.55
N LEU A 150 -11.73 -17.82 14.02
CA LEU A 150 -10.88 -18.31 12.94
C LEU A 150 -10.03 -19.52 13.36
N TYR A 151 -9.50 -19.53 14.59
CA TYR A 151 -8.78 -20.72 15.11
C TYR A 151 -9.67 -21.96 15.21
N ILE A 152 -10.95 -21.78 15.57
CA ILE A 152 -11.91 -22.89 15.68
C ILE A 152 -12.32 -23.40 14.29
N LEU A 153 -12.61 -22.49 13.35
CA LEU A 153 -13.10 -22.85 12.02
C LEU A 153 -12.01 -23.35 11.07
N PHE A 154 -10.78 -22.87 11.24
CA PHE A 154 -9.65 -23.17 10.34
C PHE A 154 -8.39 -23.56 11.13
N PRO A 155 -8.42 -24.68 11.88
CA PRO A 155 -7.29 -25.09 12.72
C PRO A 155 -5.99 -25.31 11.91
N GLU A 156 -6.10 -25.77 10.67
CA GLU A 156 -4.97 -25.99 9.75
C GLU A 156 -4.28 -24.68 9.31
N GLN A 157 -4.95 -23.53 9.47
CA GLN A 157 -4.43 -22.20 9.10
C GLN A 157 -3.95 -21.41 10.33
N SER A 158 -3.87 -22.07 11.49
CA SER A 158 -3.49 -21.45 12.76
C SER A 158 -2.15 -20.70 12.68
N SER A 159 -1.14 -21.22 11.99
CA SER A 159 0.15 -20.56 11.80
C SER A 159 0.02 -19.21 11.07
N PHE A 160 -0.84 -19.12 10.05
CA PHE A 160 -1.12 -17.88 9.35
C PHE A 160 -1.88 -16.88 10.22
N ILE A 161 -2.92 -17.35 10.91
CA ILE A 161 -3.73 -16.52 11.81
C ILE A 161 -2.81 -15.95 12.90
N THR A 162 -1.95 -16.78 13.50
CA THR A 162 -0.92 -16.33 14.46
C THR A 162 -0.01 -15.28 13.82
N SER A 163 0.43 -15.47 12.58
CA SER A 163 1.32 -14.53 11.89
C SER A 163 0.68 -13.17 11.56
N LEU A 164 -0.65 -13.09 11.52
CA LEU A 164 -1.40 -11.84 11.33
C LEU A 164 -1.66 -11.12 12.65
N VAL A 165 -1.93 -11.88 13.72
CA VAL A 165 -2.26 -11.36 15.05
C VAL A 165 -0.99 -10.98 15.83
N ASN A 166 0.04 -11.80 15.70
CA ASN A 166 1.34 -11.60 16.31
C ASN A 166 2.43 -11.67 15.22
N PRO A 167 2.57 -10.60 14.41
CA PRO A 167 3.63 -10.54 13.40
C PRO A 167 5.05 -10.49 14.01
N ILE A 168 5.17 -10.41 15.34
CA ILE A 168 6.44 -10.29 16.08
C ILE A 168 7.01 -11.66 16.47
N GLU A 169 6.16 -12.66 16.73
CA GLU A 169 6.55 -14.01 17.20
C GLU A 169 6.13 -15.13 16.22
N ALA A 170 5.83 -14.80 14.96
CA ALA A 170 5.45 -15.80 13.97
C ALA A 170 6.58 -16.84 13.80
N SER A 171 6.26 -18.12 13.97
CA SER A 171 7.20 -19.24 13.94
C SER A 171 7.94 -19.37 12.60
N ASP A 172 9.11 -20.02 12.64
CA ASP A 172 10.02 -20.29 11.51
C ASP A 172 9.34 -20.97 10.29
N GLU A 173 8.14 -21.55 10.46
CA GLU A 173 7.35 -22.17 9.40
C GLU A 173 6.70 -21.15 8.44
N VAL A 174 6.56 -19.87 8.84
CA VAL A 174 5.95 -18.83 8.00
C VAL A 174 7.04 -18.00 7.31
N LYS A 175 7.41 -18.37 6.08
CA LYS A 175 8.37 -17.62 5.25
C LYS A 175 8.05 -16.11 5.20
N GLY A 176 8.96 -15.27 5.71
CA GLY A 176 8.91 -13.81 5.66
C GLY A 176 9.89 -13.15 6.64
N SER A 177 10.00 -11.82 6.59
CA SER A 177 10.88 -11.06 7.48
C SER A 177 10.33 -10.98 8.90
N ASP A 178 11.14 -11.34 9.89
CA ASP A 178 10.88 -11.13 11.32
C ASP A 178 11.56 -9.85 11.85
N LYS A 179 11.33 -9.52 13.12
CA LYS A 179 11.89 -8.32 13.77
C LYS A 179 13.41 -8.36 13.86
N SER A 180 13.99 -9.50 14.23
CA SER A 180 15.45 -9.67 14.35
C SER A 180 16.15 -9.39 13.03
N MET A 181 15.66 -9.98 11.95
CA MET A 181 16.14 -9.76 10.60
C MET A 181 16.05 -8.29 10.19
N ARG A 182 14.94 -7.60 10.52
CA ARG A 182 14.81 -6.16 10.23
C ARG A 182 15.79 -5.28 11.02
N ILE A 183 16.09 -5.64 12.27
CA ILE A 183 17.08 -4.93 13.08
C ILE A 183 18.48 -5.19 12.55
N GLU A 184 18.80 -6.44 12.21
CA GLU A 184 20.08 -6.82 11.62
C GLU A 184 20.31 -6.11 10.27
N GLN A 185 19.26 -6.04 9.43
CA GLN A 185 19.29 -5.25 8.20
C GLN A 185 19.52 -3.77 8.46
N LEU A 186 18.88 -3.18 9.47
CA LEU A 186 19.13 -1.78 9.82
C LEU A 186 20.59 -1.55 10.27
N MET A 187 21.13 -2.45 11.10
CA MET A 187 22.53 -2.39 11.55
C MET A 187 23.49 -2.54 10.36
N GLY A 188 23.24 -3.50 9.47
CA GLY A 188 24.04 -3.68 8.26
C GLY A 188 24.02 -2.46 7.33
N ALA A 189 22.88 -1.75 7.24
CA ALA A 189 22.80 -0.51 6.48
C ALA A 189 23.63 0.62 7.11
N ILE A 190 23.66 0.70 8.44
CA ILE A 190 24.48 1.67 9.18
C ILE A 190 25.97 1.33 9.00
N ASP A 191 26.35 0.06 9.11
CA ASP A 191 27.74 -0.38 8.97
C ASP A 191 28.32 -0.02 7.59
N LEU A 192 27.51 -0.11 6.53
CA LEU A 192 27.91 0.28 5.16
C LEU A 192 28.18 1.78 4.97
N ILE A 193 27.75 2.64 5.90
CA ILE A 193 27.96 4.09 5.82
C ILE A 193 28.79 4.64 6.97
N ASN A 194 29.24 3.78 7.89
CA ASN A 194 29.95 4.18 9.10
C ASN A 194 31.49 4.19 8.93
N ASP A 195 31.99 3.97 7.73
CA ASP A 195 33.42 3.95 7.42
C ASP A 195 34.06 5.34 7.54
N ASN A 196 33.32 6.40 7.22
CA ASN A 196 33.75 7.79 7.40
C ASN A 196 32.58 8.77 7.54
N LEU A 197 32.88 9.97 8.03
CA LEU A 197 31.88 11.02 8.30
C LEU A 197 31.10 11.44 7.03
N HIS A 198 31.75 11.44 5.86
CA HIS A 198 31.09 11.83 4.61
C HIS A 198 30.03 10.80 4.20
N HIS A 199 30.38 9.50 4.19
CA HIS A 199 29.41 8.44 3.91
C HIS A 199 28.31 8.37 4.95
N PHE A 200 28.60 8.63 6.23
CA PHE A 200 27.58 8.64 7.26
C PHE A 200 26.47 9.66 6.97
N TRP A 201 26.85 10.87 6.54
CA TRP A 201 25.87 11.94 6.27
C TRP A 201 25.28 11.91 4.86
N PHE A 202 26.05 11.47 3.85
CA PHE A 202 25.69 11.58 2.43
C PHE A 202 25.61 10.25 1.67
N GLY A 203 25.94 9.14 2.32
CA GLY A 203 25.85 7.79 1.78
C GLY A 203 26.98 7.47 0.80
N ASN A 204 26.83 6.32 0.14
CA ASN A 204 27.77 5.82 -0.87
C ASN A 204 27.47 6.35 -2.29
N GLY A 205 26.46 7.20 -2.44
CA GLY A 205 26.05 7.80 -3.70
C GLY A 205 24.75 7.23 -4.26
N ALA A 206 24.07 8.05 -5.06
CA ALA A 206 22.79 7.70 -5.67
C ALA A 206 22.92 6.44 -6.54
N GLY A 207 22.05 5.45 -6.29
CA GLY A 207 22.03 4.20 -7.06
C GLY A 207 23.03 3.13 -6.62
N TRP A 208 23.77 3.35 -5.53
CA TRP A 208 24.73 2.36 -5.02
C TRP A 208 24.09 1.00 -4.74
N SER A 209 22.91 0.97 -4.09
CA SER A 209 22.18 -0.27 -3.79
C SER A 209 21.82 -1.05 -5.05
N ASN A 210 21.41 -0.36 -6.11
CA ASN A 210 21.06 -0.99 -7.38
C ASN A 210 22.32 -1.53 -8.08
N HIS A 211 23.40 -0.74 -8.09
CA HIS A 211 24.69 -1.18 -8.63
C HIS A 211 25.21 -2.43 -7.90
N TYR A 212 25.06 -2.48 -6.57
CA TYR A 212 25.43 -3.65 -5.78
C TYR A 212 24.61 -4.87 -6.21
N LEU A 213 23.28 -4.75 -6.27
CA LEU A 213 22.38 -5.84 -6.66
C LEU A 213 22.68 -6.38 -8.07
N GLU A 214 22.94 -5.49 -9.02
CA GLU A 214 23.28 -5.87 -10.41
C GLU A 214 24.61 -6.61 -10.49
N LYS A 215 25.59 -6.22 -9.68
CA LYS A 215 26.96 -6.75 -9.75
C LYS A 215 27.18 -8.00 -8.90
N TYR A 216 26.56 -8.06 -7.74
CA TYR A 216 26.82 -9.08 -6.71
C TYR A 216 25.58 -9.90 -6.33
N GLY A 217 24.40 -9.55 -6.86
CA GLY A 217 23.14 -10.13 -6.42
C GLY A 217 22.72 -9.62 -5.05
N GLY A 218 21.87 -10.38 -4.36
CA GLY A 218 21.38 -10.03 -3.02
C GLY A 218 22.52 -9.84 -2.01
N HIS A 219 22.45 -8.76 -1.23
CA HIS A 219 23.43 -8.51 -0.18
C HIS A 219 23.25 -9.53 0.96
N PRO A 220 24.33 -10.08 1.56
CA PRO A 220 24.24 -11.12 2.59
C PRO A 220 23.33 -10.76 3.77
N VAL A 221 23.44 -9.52 4.26
CA VAL A 221 22.59 -8.97 5.34
C VAL A 221 21.35 -8.24 4.80
N LEU A 222 21.54 -7.24 3.92
CA LEU A 222 20.47 -6.37 3.41
C LEU A 222 19.54 -7.02 2.37
N LEU A 223 19.83 -8.23 1.90
CA LEU A 223 19.09 -8.95 0.87
C LEU A 223 18.88 -8.06 -0.37
N GLY A 224 17.62 -7.85 -0.76
CA GLY A 224 17.21 -6.96 -1.86
C GLY A 224 17.09 -5.48 -1.48
N PHE A 225 17.70 -5.05 -0.36
CA PHE A 225 17.52 -3.71 0.22
C PHE A 225 16.05 -3.39 0.46
N GLU A 226 15.34 -4.26 1.16
CA GLU A 226 13.87 -4.29 1.20
C GLU A 226 13.18 -3.13 1.96
N SER A 227 13.89 -2.12 2.47
CA SER A 227 13.26 -0.91 3.05
C SER A 227 13.78 0.36 2.41
N ILE A 228 12.89 1.36 2.25
CA ILE A 228 13.29 2.73 1.86
C ILE A 228 14.28 3.34 2.85
N ILE A 229 14.29 2.89 4.11
CA ILE A 229 15.29 3.31 5.09
C ILE A 229 16.65 2.73 4.72
N PHE A 230 16.72 1.45 4.32
CA PHE A 230 17.98 0.81 4.00
C PHE A 230 18.61 1.42 2.75
N THR A 231 17.84 1.61 1.69
CA THR A 231 18.32 2.31 0.49
C THR A 231 18.58 3.78 0.74
N GLY A 232 17.73 4.46 1.51
CA GLY A 232 17.93 5.86 1.86
C GLY A 232 19.24 6.10 2.60
N LEU A 233 19.53 5.27 3.60
CA LEU A 233 20.79 5.33 4.35
C LEU A 233 21.98 5.00 3.44
N VAL A 234 21.96 3.86 2.75
CA VAL A 234 23.12 3.39 1.99
C VAL A 234 23.43 4.30 0.79
N ASN A 235 22.41 4.80 0.09
CA ASN A 235 22.60 5.64 -1.09
C ASN A 235 22.85 7.11 -0.75
N PHE A 236 22.14 7.65 0.26
CA PHE A 236 22.11 9.09 0.51
C PHE A 236 22.48 9.51 1.95
N GLY A 237 22.86 8.55 2.79
CA GLY A 237 23.25 8.79 4.17
C GLY A 237 22.09 9.22 5.06
N VAL A 238 22.40 9.62 6.29
CA VAL A 238 21.38 10.03 7.27
C VAL A 238 20.58 11.24 6.78
N LEU A 239 21.23 12.25 6.17
CA LEU A 239 20.53 13.46 5.73
C LEU A 239 19.61 13.18 4.55
N GLY A 240 20.10 12.43 3.55
CA GLY A 240 19.30 12.06 2.40
C GLY A 240 18.12 11.16 2.79
N CYS A 241 18.34 10.17 3.65
CA CYS A 241 17.25 9.35 4.17
C CYS A 241 16.16 10.20 4.86
N LEU A 242 16.55 11.15 5.71
CA LEU A 242 15.60 11.97 6.46
C LEU A 242 14.86 12.98 5.58
N PHE A 243 15.56 13.71 4.72
CA PHE A 243 14.96 14.83 3.97
C PHE A 243 14.44 14.42 2.59
N TYR A 244 15.14 13.54 1.89
CA TYR A 244 14.77 13.11 0.55
C TYR A 244 13.78 11.93 0.61
N GLU A 245 14.16 10.81 1.25
CA GLU A 245 13.32 9.60 1.25
C GLU A 245 12.10 9.70 2.18
N ILE A 246 12.27 10.19 3.41
CA ILE A 246 11.18 10.29 4.39
C ILE A 246 10.49 11.67 4.31
N GLY A 247 11.28 12.73 4.13
CA GLY A 247 10.84 14.12 4.26
C GLY A 247 9.70 14.49 3.31
N HIS A 248 9.67 13.94 2.09
CA HIS A 248 8.61 14.23 1.13
C HIS A 248 7.25 13.70 1.59
N TYR A 249 7.17 12.47 2.12
CA TYR A 249 5.93 11.92 2.68
C TYR A 249 5.42 12.77 3.84
N VAL A 250 6.32 13.16 4.75
CA VAL A 250 5.99 14.03 5.89
C VAL A 250 5.45 15.39 5.42
N ALA A 251 6.14 16.01 4.46
CA ALA A 251 5.70 17.29 3.87
C ALA A 251 4.31 17.18 3.21
N PHE A 252 4.04 16.08 2.48
CA PHE A 252 2.73 15.80 1.90
C PHE A 252 1.65 15.68 2.97
N ILE A 253 1.89 14.91 4.04
CA ILE A 253 0.96 14.74 5.15
C ILE A 253 0.62 16.11 5.76
N PHE A 254 1.63 16.90 6.17
CA PHE A 254 1.37 18.22 6.77
C PHE A 254 0.64 19.18 5.84
N LYS A 255 0.98 19.17 4.54
CA LYS A 255 0.34 20.05 3.54
C LYS A 255 -1.13 19.72 3.31
N PHE A 256 -1.50 18.45 3.40
CA PHE A 256 -2.83 17.97 3.01
C PHE A 256 -3.71 17.50 4.16
N ILE A 257 -3.22 17.34 5.38
CA ILE A 257 -4.02 16.87 6.53
C ILE A 257 -5.25 17.72 6.81
N LYS A 258 -5.17 19.04 6.64
CA LYS A 258 -6.30 19.97 6.79
C LYS A 258 -7.15 20.13 5.52
N LYS A 259 -6.74 19.52 4.41
CA LYS A 259 -7.36 19.69 3.08
C LYS A 259 -8.10 18.45 2.61
N SER A 260 -7.52 17.28 2.86
CA SER A 260 -7.95 15.99 2.36
C SER A 260 -7.49 14.86 3.28
N HIS A 261 -8.41 14.32 4.08
CA HIS A 261 -8.09 13.14 4.89
C HIS A 261 -7.80 11.93 4.00
N TYR A 262 -8.52 11.77 2.88
CA TYR A 262 -8.35 10.64 1.96
C TYR A 262 -7.01 10.68 1.22
N SER A 263 -6.58 11.85 0.69
CA SER A 263 -5.26 11.97 0.07
C SER A 263 -4.15 11.69 1.09
N VAL A 264 -4.29 12.16 2.33
CA VAL A 264 -3.32 11.85 3.39
C VAL A 264 -3.28 10.36 3.71
N CYS A 265 -4.41 9.66 3.72
CA CYS A 265 -4.43 8.21 3.94
C CYS A 265 -3.74 7.45 2.80
N VAL A 266 -3.85 7.93 1.56
CA VAL A 266 -3.07 7.37 0.44
C VAL A 266 -1.58 7.61 0.62
N VAL A 267 -1.16 8.80 1.09
CA VAL A 267 0.24 9.08 1.40
C VAL A 267 0.76 8.17 2.52
N ILE A 268 -0.03 8.00 3.59
CA ILE A 268 0.31 7.07 4.69
C ILE A 268 0.43 5.63 4.17
N PHE A 269 -0.49 5.18 3.32
CA PHE A 269 -0.45 3.84 2.73
C PHE A 269 0.87 3.58 2.02
N PHE A 270 1.25 4.46 1.09
CA PHE A 270 2.48 4.29 0.33
C PHE A 270 3.73 4.52 1.18
N PHE A 271 3.68 5.39 2.20
CA PHE A 271 4.78 5.55 3.14
C PHE A 271 5.05 4.25 3.92
N ILE A 272 4.02 3.66 4.53
CA ILE A 272 4.15 2.39 5.27
C ILE A 272 4.60 1.26 4.35
N LEU A 273 4.05 1.19 3.13
CA LEU A 273 4.47 0.18 2.15
C LEU A 273 5.95 0.32 1.79
N SER A 274 6.42 1.55 1.52
CA SER A 274 7.83 1.84 1.21
C SER A 274 8.75 1.54 2.39
N LEU A 275 8.32 1.82 3.62
CA LEU A 275 9.06 1.45 4.83
C LEU A 275 9.29 -0.06 4.96
N ILE A 276 8.33 -0.88 4.54
CA ILE A 276 8.43 -2.34 4.67
C ILE A 276 9.10 -2.99 3.46
N THR A 277 9.03 -2.37 2.26
CA THR A 277 9.30 -3.10 0.99
C THR A 277 10.17 -2.36 -0.04
N ASN A 278 10.69 -1.17 0.26
CA ASN A 278 11.58 -0.38 -0.61
C ASN A 278 11.00 -0.04 -1.99
N SER A 279 9.70 0.30 -2.00
CA SER A 279 8.92 0.80 -3.14
C SER A 279 8.40 -0.28 -4.11
N TYR A 280 7.09 -0.51 -3.98
CA TYR A 280 6.22 -0.97 -5.06
C TYR A 280 5.07 0.04 -5.24
N GLY A 281 4.69 0.32 -6.50
CA GLY A 281 3.47 1.07 -6.80
C GLY A 281 3.59 2.59 -6.94
N ASN A 282 4.77 3.16 -7.24
CA ASN A 282 4.95 4.61 -7.46
C ASN A 282 3.98 5.21 -8.50
N ILE A 283 3.72 4.51 -9.60
CA ILE A 283 2.75 4.95 -10.61
C ILE A 283 1.33 4.95 -10.02
N THR A 284 0.97 3.88 -9.32
CA THR A 284 -0.32 3.75 -8.67
C THR A 284 -0.55 4.81 -7.60
N PHE A 285 0.48 5.14 -6.82
CA PHE A 285 0.48 6.26 -5.88
C PHE A 285 0.14 7.56 -6.60
N VAL A 286 0.91 7.91 -7.64
CA VAL A 286 0.70 9.15 -8.40
C VAL A 286 -0.73 9.21 -8.94
N LEU A 287 -1.24 8.12 -9.52
CA LEU A 287 -2.59 8.06 -10.06
C LEU A 287 -3.67 8.27 -8.99
N VAL A 288 -3.68 7.44 -7.94
CA VAL A 288 -4.73 7.48 -6.91
C VAL A 288 -4.68 8.79 -6.13
N PHE A 289 -3.48 9.22 -5.72
CA PHE A 289 -3.28 10.48 -5.01
C PHE A 289 -3.76 11.68 -5.85
N SER A 290 -3.36 11.75 -7.12
CA SER A 290 -3.71 12.87 -8.00
C SER A 290 -5.20 12.93 -8.29
N LEU A 291 -5.88 11.78 -8.46
CA LEU A 291 -7.32 11.73 -8.69
C LEU A 291 -8.10 12.30 -7.51
N ILE A 292 -7.83 11.79 -6.30
CA ILE A 292 -8.49 12.24 -5.07
C ILE A 292 -8.20 13.73 -4.83
N LEU A 293 -6.94 14.13 -4.92
CA LEU A 293 -6.52 15.50 -4.68
C LEU A 293 -7.19 16.48 -5.64
N LYS A 294 -7.21 16.15 -6.94
CA LYS A 294 -7.82 17.01 -7.96
C LYS A 294 -9.30 17.25 -7.70
N ASP A 295 -10.07 16.20 -7.40
CA ASP A 295 -11.51 16.35 -7.13
C ASP A 295 -11.77 17.18 -5.87
N GLU A 296 -11.01 16.96 -4.80
CA GLU A 296 -11.20 17.74 -3.58
C GLU A 296 -10.81 19.21 -3.72
N LEU A 297 -9.74 19.52 -4.45
CA LEU A 297 -9.38 20.91 -4.76
C LEU A 297 -10.45 21.61 -5.60
N ILE A 298 -11.01 20.92 -6.61
CA ILE A 298 -12.11 21.48 -7.43
C ILE A 298 -13.33 21.76 -6.56
N ARG A 299 -13.77 20.80 -5.75
CA ARG A 299 -14.94 20.98 -4.88
C ARG A 299 -14.76 22.11 -3.87
N ARG A 300 -13.56 22.24 -3.29
CA ARG A 300 -13.24 23.34 -2.37
C ARG A 300 -13.27 24.70 -3.07
N ASN A 301 -12.74 24.80 -4.28
CA ASN A 301 -12.77 26.06 -5.04
C ASN A 301 -14.20 26.45 -5.42
N LEU A 302 -15.04 25.48 -5.77
CA LEU A 302 -16.46 25.72 -6.04
C LEU A 302 -17.22 26.19 -4.79
N SER A 303 -16.97 25.58 -3.63
CA SER A 303 -17.63 25.99 -2.38
C SER A 303 -17.23 27.41 -1.94
N LEU A 304 -15.95 27.76 -2.06
CA LEU A 304 -15.45 29.12 -1.77
C LEU A 304 -16.06 30.16 -2.72
N ARG A 305 -16.16 29.86 -4.02
CA ARG A 305 -16.83 30.74 -4.99
C ARG A 305 -18.30 30.94 -4.64
N TYR A 306 -19.00 29.88 -4.27
CA TYR A 306 -20.42 29.95 -3.89
C TYR A 306 -20.63 30.77 -2.61
N GLN A 307 -19.78 30.59 -1.60
CA GLN A 307 -19.80 31.40 -0.38
C GLN A 307 -19.55 32.88 -0.66
N LYS A 308 -18.60 33.20 -1.55
CA LYS A 308 -18.34 34.58 -1.97
C LYS A 308 -19.58 35.21 -2.61
N ILE A 309 -20.23 34.51 -3.55
CA ILE A 309 -21.46 34.98 -4.20
C ILE A 309 -22.57 35.25 -3.18
N ILE A 310 -22.74 34.38 -2.17
CA ILE A 310 -23.74 34.59 -1.11
C ILE A 310 -23.41 35.84 -0.28
N ASN A 311 -22.14 36.02 0.10
CA ASN A 311 -21.71 37.16 0.90
C ASN A 311 -21.86 38.48 0.14
N ASP A 312 -21.51 38.50 -1.14
CA ASP A 312 -21.66 39.68 -2.00
C ASP A 312 -23.14 40.07 -2.18
N LYS A 313 -24.04 39.07 -2.34
CA LYS A 313 -25.49 39.32 -2.37
C LYS A 313 -26.01 39.90 -1.05
N ARG A 314 -25.57 39.36 0.10
CA ARG A 314 -25.96 39.88 1.42
C ARG A 314 -25.49 41.31 1.63
N LYS A 315 -24.27 41.64 1.21
CA LYS A 315 -23.69 42.97 1.33
C LYS A 315 -24.44 44.01 0.49
N ASN A 316 -24.87 43.63 -0.73
CA ASN A 316 -25.65 44.52 -1.58
C ASN A 316 -27.09 44.70 -1.09
N SER A 317 -27.71 43.69 -0.45
CA SER A 317 -29.02 43.85 0.18
C SER A 317 -29.01 44.71 1.45
N SER A 318 -27.86 44.85 2.13
CA SER A 318 -27.71 45.70 3.32
C SER A 318 -27.40 47.18 3.02
N ILE A 319 -27.20 47.55 1.74
CA ILE A 319 -26.93 48.93 1.32
C ILE A 319 -28.23 49.65 0.87
N VAL A 320 -29.36 48.94 0.84
CA VAL A 320 -30.69 49.50 0.54
C VAL A 320 -31.43 49.77 1.85
N TYR A 321 -30.99 50.77 2.61
CA TYR A 321 -31.75 51.40 3.69
C TYR A 321 -31.37 52.87 3.83
#